data_AF-A0A1T4QJ31-F1
#
_entry.id   AF-A0A1T4QJ31-F1
#
_cell.length_a   1.000
_cell.length_b   1.000
_cell.length_c   1.000
_cell.angle_alpha   90.00
_cell.angle_beta   90.00
_cell.angle_gamma   90.00
#
_symmetry.space_group_name_H-M   'P 1'
#
loop_
_entity.id
_entity.type
_entity.pdbx_description
1 polymer ?
#
loop_
_entity_poly.entity_id
_entity_poly.type
_entity_poly.pdbx_seq_one_letter_code
_entity_poly.pdbx_strand_id
1 'polypeptide(L)'
;MTKEQRELYDYFEHFWDDLKKKAPKKPKKRDAGKEMANFLRELDFSFHPLKSKEEKQKNYIRGSGSAKSQNCILKMHYVQDKHKHLAFLTEYMTQLDKNDIDEKPFLFSDIEVDKTFFDSYQKIMADLHFRFIISPESQDVDLHVATKVFIEKLNSLYGYQLNWVGCIHENTNHRHAHVLINGVDKNGRSVRFPKSFVKETGRMMVQNICTGLVGFRTSKEILQKKGQEPFLERFTSIDEDLLSIEQKLGVQNEHFSTFVLTRTEKQNERCEKLVELGLAKKLQSKENCFWLENNWNEKLRILGKVNVYKKARANMKLVHPGKLELWDDTKPEMDGIVTQLLYKNDEENWINAVVVENARLQKAYLIPFPDEMPDYRVYTQFVHCGKYISKKGRTYPKLQVYREANR
;
A
#
# COMPACT_ATOMS: atom_id res chain seq x y z
N MET A 1 -5.59 47.83 -4.19
CA MET A 1 -4.48 46.86 -4.26
C MET A 1 -3.23 47.58 -3.80
N THR A 2 -2.53 47.10 -2.77
CA THR A 2 -1.28 47.72 -2.28
C THR A 2 -0.14 47.46 -3.26
N LYS A 3 0.99 48.17 -3.09
CA LYS A 3 2.17 47.99 -3.93
C LYS A 3 2.70 46.54 -3.86
N GLU A 4 2.77 45.98 -2.64
CA GLU A 4 3.20 44.59 -2.43
C GLU A 4 2.24 43.58 -3.08
N GLN A 5 0.93 43.84 -3.09
CA GLN A 5 -0.05 42.99 -3.77
C GLN A 5 0.12 42.97 -5.29
N ARG A 6 0.80 43.97 -5.89
CA ARG A 6 1.06 44.05 -7.33
C ARG A 6 2.35 43.32 -7.71
N GLU A 7 3.41 43.53 -6.95
CA GLU A 7 4.70 42.83 -7.11
C GLU A 7 4.55 41.31 -6.91
N LEU A 8 3.67 40.88 -6.00
CA LEU A 8 3.27 39.47 -5.85
C LEU A 8 2.52 38.91 -7.06
N TYR A 9 1.70 39.70 -7.74
CA TYR A 9 0.92 39.23 -8.90
C TYR A 9 1.82 38.99 -10.12
N ASP A 10 2.72 39.94 -10.39
CA ASP A 10 3.64 39.88 -11.54
C ASP A 10 4.66 38.73 -11.43
N TYR A 11 5.09 38.38 -10.20
CA TYR A 11 5.92 37.20 -9.94
C TYR A 11 5.19 35.88 -10.21
N PHE A 12 3.89 35.81 -9.91
CA PHE A 12 3.08 34.60 -10.12
C PHE A 12 2.82 34.33 -11.61
N GLU A 13 2.51 35.34 -12.42
CA GLU A 13 2.28 35.20 -13.88
C GLU A 13 3.48 34.55 -14.59
N HIS A 14 4.70 35.03 -14.32
CA HIS A 14 5.92 34.55 -14.98
C HIS A 14 6.25 33.07 -14.70
N PHE A 15 5.95 32.59 -13.48
CA PHE A 15 6.18 31.18 -13.11
C PHE A 15 5.30 30.20 -13.91
N TRP A 16 4.07 30.61 -14.25
CA TRP A 16 3.13 29.74 -14.97
C TRP A 16 3.35 29.73 -16.49
N ASP A 17 3.94 30.76 -17.08
CA ASP A 17 4.12 30.85 -18.55
C ASP A 17 5.21 29.93 -19.11
N ASP A 18 6.20 29.54 -18.32
CA ASP A 18 7.19 28.54 -18.73
C ASP A 18 6.66 27.09 -18.65
N LEU A 19 5.70 26.83 -17.77
CA LEU A 19 5.04 25.52 -17.64
C LEU A 19 4.06 25.22 -18.81
N LYS A 20 3.44 26.24 -19.40
CA LYS A 20 2.39 26.09 -20.44
C LYS A 20 2.90 25.55 -21.79
N LYS A 21 4.21 25.58 -22.08
CA LYS A 21 4.75 25.44 -23.45
C LYS A 21 4.79 24.01 -24.04
N LYS A 22 4.40 22.95 -23.32
CA LYS A 22 4.51 21.53 -23.78
C LYS A 22 3.38 20.58 -23.32
N ALA A 23 2.11 20.90 -23.55
CA ALA A 23 0.97 20.04 -23.16
C ALA A 23 0.30 19.31 -24.36
N PRO A 24 0.13 17.96 -24.34
CA PRO A 24 -0.61 17.21 -25.37
C PRO A 24 -2.14 17.20 -25.14
N LYS A 25 -2.92 16.88 -26.18
CA LYS A 25 -4.41 16.98 -26.18
C LYS A 25 -5.10 15.83 -25.43
N LYS A 26 -6.25 16.15 -24.80
CA LYS A 26 -7.05 15.28 -23.91
C LYS A 26 -7.75 14.10 -24.62
N PRO A 27 -7.63 12.85 -24.14
CA PRO A 27 -8.52 11.74 -24.49
C PRO A 27 -9.83 11.73 -23.65
N LYS A 28 -10.85 10.96 -24.07
CA LYS A 28 -12.18 10.89 -23.42
C LYS A 28 -12.60 9.45 -23.06
N LYS A 29 -13.30 9.32 -21.90
CA LYS A 29 -14.00 8.13 -21.33
C LYS A 29 -13.04 7.04 -20.79
N ARG A 30 -12.86 6.88 -19.47
CA ARG A 30 -13.74 6.23 -18.46
C ARG A 30 -13.65 4.68 -18.46
N ASP A 31 -12.57 4.12 -17.90
CA ASP A 31 -12.60 2.70 -17.46
C ASP A 31 -11.81 2.37 -16.18
N ALA A 32 -10.90 1.37 -16.06
CA ALA A 32 -9.86 1.44 -15.01
C ALA A 32 -8.82 2.52 -15.36
N GLY A 33 -8.70 2.86 -16.65
CA GLY A 33 -8.27 4.16 -17.12
C GLY A 33 -9.09 5.34 -16.57
N LYS A 34 -10.06 5.16 -15.66
CA LYS A 34 -10.72 6.22 -14.90
C LYS A 34 -10.12 6.44 -13.51
N GLU A 35 -9.52 5.44 -12.88
CA GLU A 35 -8.63 5.66 -11.72
C GLU A 35 -7.25 6.08 -12.23
N MET A 36 -6.72 5.46 -13.29
CA MET A 36 -5.46 5.89 -13.89
C MET A 36 -5.58 7.25 -14.59
N ALA A 37 -6.63 7.52 -15.39
CA ALA A 37 -6.90 8.88 -15.87
C ALA A 37 -7.72 9.73 -14.90
N ASN A 38 -7.92 9.31 -13.64
CA ASN A 38 -8.10 10.25 -12.53
C ASN A 38 -6.72 10.62 -11.99
N PHE A 39 -5.80 9.69 -11.73
CA PHE A 39 -4.42 9.99 -11.35
C PHE A 39 -3.72 10.92 -12.37
N LEU A 40 -3.86 10.67 -13.67
CA LEU A 40 -3.37 11.57 -14.73
C LEU A 40 -4.18 12.87 -14.83
N ARG A 41 -5.48 12.89 -14.48
CA ARG A 41 -6.26 14.15 -14.37
C ARG A 41 -6.03 14.90 -13.07
N GLU A 42 -5.56 14.25 -12.01
CA GLU A 42 -5.19 14.79 -10.71
C GLU A 42 -3.80 15.44 -10.85
N LEU A 43 -2.90 14.80 -11.60
CA LEU A 43 -1.69 15.41 -12.14
C LEU A 43 -2.03 16.62 -13.04
N ASP A 44 -2.97 16.52 -14.00
CA ASP A 44 -3.43 17.66 -14.84
C ASP A 44 -4.13 18.77 -14.01
N PHE A 45 -4.93 18.41 -13.00
CA PHE A 45 -5.62 19.32 -12.08
C PHE A 45 -4.66 20.07 -11.16
N SER A 46 -3.49 19.49 -10.87
CA SER A 46 -2.40 20.18 -10.19
C SER A 46 -1.86 21.37 -10.99
N PHE A 47 -2.08 21.39 -12.32
CA PHE A 47 -1.75 22.51 -13.20
C PHE A 47 -2.99 23.36 -13.58
N HIS A 48 -4.20 22.79 -13.63
CA HIS A 48 -5.43 23.51 -13.96
C HIS A 48 -6.68 23.03 -13.16
N PRO A 49 -7.09 23.73 -12.08
CA PRO A 49 -8.25 23.35 -11.29
C PRO A 49 -9.61 23.67 -11.96
N LEU A 50 -10.64 22.90 -11.61
CA LEU A 50 -12.04 23.12 -11.98
C LEU A 50 -12.93 23.16 -10.73
N LYS A 51 -14.03 23.94 -10.78
CA LYS A 51 -14.97 24.13 -9.66
C LYS A 51 -15.59 22.81 -9.18
N SER A 52 -15.71 22.68 -7.86
CA SER A 52 -15.96 21.43 -7.14
C SER A 52 -17.39 20.88 -7.26
N LYS A 53 -17.51 19.57 -7.02
CA LYS A 53 -18.71 18.93 -6.50
C LYS A 53 -18.34 18.13 -5.25
N GLU A 54 -19.17 18.21 -4.23
CA GLU A 54 -18.94 17.56 -2.94
C GLU A 54 -19.06 16.03 -3.04
N GLU A 55 -18.08 15.30 -2.50
CA GLU A 55 -18.20 13.86 -2.22
C GLU A 55 -18.07 13.58 -0.71
N LYS A 56 -18.83 12.60 -0.22
CA LYS A 56 -18.98 12.33 1.21
C LYS A 56 -17.80 11.51 1.77
N GLN A 57 -17.08 12.09 2.73
CA GLN A 57 -16.09 11.40 3.56
C GLN A 57 -16.67 10.14 4.24
N LYS A 58 -15.85 9.10 4.36
CA LYS A 58 -16.12 7.91 5.17
C LYS A 58 -15.04 7.77 6.24
N ASN A 59 -15.44 7.98 7.49
CA ASN A 59 -14.52 7.91 8.63
C ASN A 59 -14.10 6.45 8.90
N TYR A 60 -12.80 6.21 9.03
CA TYR A 60 -12.26 4.94 9.52
C TYR A 60 -11.79 5.12 10.97
N ILE A 61 -12.48 4.50 11.90
CA ILE A 61 -12.08 4.48 13.31
C ILE A 61 -10.93 3.49 13.48
N ARG A 62 -9.79 3.92 14.05
CA ARG A 62 -8.68 3.03 14.45
C ARG A 62 -9.03 2.36 15.79
N GLY A 63 -8.79 1.05 15.90
CA GLY A 63 -9.05 0.29 17.13
C GLY A 63 -8.14 0.71 18.30
N SER A 64 -8.67 0.65 19.52
CA SER A 64 -8.06 1.17 20.75
C SER A 64 -6.97 0.26 21.35
N GLY A 65 -5.84 0.12 20.64
CA GLY A 65 -4.61 -0.35 21.27
C GLY A 65 -4.01 0.73 22.18
N SER A 66 -3.38 0.36 23.29
CA SER A 66 -2.58 1.31 24.08
C SER A 66 -1.47 1.90 23.21
N ALA A 67 -1.23 3.21 23.31
CA ALA A 67 -0.19 3.89 22.51
C ALA A 67 1.24 3.35 22.74
N LYS A 68 1.44 2.52 23.78
CA LYS A 68 2.70 1.82 24.08
C LYS A 68 2.74 0.35 23.64
N SER A 69 1.61 -0.28 23.31
CA SER A 69 1.59 -1.68 22.80
C SER A 69 2.40 -1.78 21.51
N GLN A 70 3.04 -2.92 21.23
CA GLN A 70 3.77 -3.13 19.97
C GLN A 70 2.86 -3.01 18.75
N ASN A 71 3.38 -2.40 17.68
CA ASN A 71 2.70 -2.38 16.39
C ASN A 71 2.91 -3.72 15.67
N CYS A 72 1.83 -4.27 15.15
CA CYS A 72 1.87 -5.44 14.27
C CYS A 72 0.75 -5.35 13.24
N ILE A 73 1.11 -5.60 11.98
CA ILE A 73 0.18 -5.66 10.85
C ILE A 73 -0.39 -7.07 10.77
N LEU A 74 -1.72 -7.16 10.72
CA LEU A 74 -2.44 -8.36 10.31
C LEU A 74 -3.16 -8.09 8.99
N LYS A 75 -2.82 -8.87 7.95
CA LYS A 75 -3.62 -9.00 6.71
C LYS A 75 -4.26 -10.39 6.68
N MET A 76 -5.43 -10.51 6.07
CA MET A 76 -6.12 -11.78 5.82
C MET A 76 -6.80 -11.73 4.46
N HIS A 77 -6.55 -12.75 3.65
CA HIS A 77 -7.27 -13.02 2.41
C HIS A 77 -7.91 -14.40 2.51
N TYR A 78 -9.02 -14.62 1.81
CA TYR A 78 -9.58 -15.95 1.64
C TYR A 78 -9.73 -16.24 0.15
N VAL A 79 -9.53 -17.49 -0.23
CA VAL A 79 -9.60 -17.95 -1.61
C VAL A 79 -10.38 -19.26 -1.61
N GLN A 80 -11.21 -19.48 -2.64
CA GLN A 80 -12.01 -20.70 -2.80
C GLN A 80 -11.60 -21.39 -4.11
N ASP A 81 -10.43 -22.02 -4.09
CA ASP A 81 -9.77 -22.65 -5.24
C ASP A 81 -8.65 -23.57 -4.71
N LYS A 82 -8.82 -24.89 -4.91
CA LYS A 82 -7.89 -25.92 -4.42
C LYS A 82 -6.54 -25.93 -5.15
N HIS A 83 -6.48 -25.50 -6.41
CA HIS A 83 -5.21 -25.37 -7.13
C HIS A 83 -4.41 -24.18 -6.59
N LYS A 84 -5.08 -23.05 -6.33
CA LYS A 84 -4.44 -21.89 -5.68
C LYS A 84 -4.03 -22.19 -4.24
N HIS A 85 -4.73 -23.09 -3.54
CA HIS A 85 -4.35 -23.56 -2.21
C HIS A 85 -3.01 -24.30 -2.28
N LEU A 86 -2.90 -25.32 -3.13
CA LEU A 86 -1.68 -26.11 -3.29
C LEU A 86 -0.49 -25.24 -3.69
N ALA A 87 -0.65 -24.41 -4.74
CA ALA A 87 0.40 -23.52 -5.23
C ALA A 87 0.89 -22.53 -4.16
N PHE A 88 0.01 -22.07 -3.26
CA PHE A 88 0.45 -21.21 -2.15
C PHE A 88 1.29 -21.98 -1.13
N LEU A 89 0.89 -23.20 -0.78
CA LEU A 89 1.66 -24.04 0.14
C LEU A 89 3.02 -24.45 -0.45
N THR A 90 3.06 -24.93 -1.69
CA THR A 90 4.25 -25.57 -2.27
C THR A 90 5.23 -24.61 -2.93
N GLU A 91 4.75 -23.48 -3.47
CA GLU A 91 5.58 -22.52 -4.21
C GLU A 91 5.72 -21.19 -3.42
N TYR A 92 4.60 -20.59 -2.98
CA TYR A 92 4.62 -19.28 -2.32
C TYR A 92 5.38 -19.29 -1.00
N MET A 93 5.04 -20.24 -0.13
CA MET A 93 5.57 -20.26 1.23
C MET A 93 6.99 -20.80 1.34
N THR A 94 7.40 -21.68 0.42
CA THR A 94 8.72 -22.33 0.41
C THR A 94 9.77 -21.54 -0.37
N GLN A 95 9.35 -20.71 -1.33
CA GLN A 95 10.21 -19.92 -2.21
C GLN A 95 11.29 -20.74 -2.95
N LEU A 96 11.03 -22.03 -3.20
CA LEU A 96 11.99 -22.97 -3.81
C LEU A 96 12.52 -22.47 -5.16
N ASP A 97 11.64 -21.95 -6.02
CA ASP A 97 11.97 -21.54 -7.41
C ASP A 97 12.75 -20.22 -7.54
N LYS A 98 13.08 -19.54 -6.43
CA LYS A 98 13.81 -18.26 -6.44
C LYS A 98 15.32 -18.45 -6.27
N ASN A 99 16.08 -18.28 -7.34
CA ASN A 99 17.55 -18.39 -7.29
C ASN A 99 18.22 -17.24 -6.49
N ASP A 100 17.56 -16.08 -6.36
CA ASP A 100 18.08 -14.89 -5.65
C ASP A 100 17.93 -14.96 -4.11
N ILE A 101 17.79 -16.16 -3.53
CA ILE A 101 17.60 -16.36 -2.08
C ILE A 101 18.48 -17.51 -1.61
N ASP A 102 19.50 -17.17 -0.83
CA ASP A 102 20.47 -18.13 -0.28
C ASP A 102 19.84 -19.03 0.81
N GLU A 103 19.04 -18.46 1.72
CA GLU A 103 18.33 -19.21 2.77
C GLU A 103 16.82 -19.29 2.50
N LYS A 104 16.34 -20.51 2.22
CA LYS A 104 14.93 -20.78 1.91
C LYS A 104 14.07 -20.74 3.18
N PRO A 105 12.86 -20.18 3.14
CA PRO A 105 11.91 -20.23 4.26
C PRO A 105 11.59 -21.66 4.71
N PHE A 106 11.86 -21.95 5.97
CA PHE A 106 11.41 -23.18 6.61
C PHE A 106 9.91 -23.11 6.92
N LEU A 107 9.18 -24.18 6.58
CA LEU A 107 7.79 -24.34 6.98
C LEU A 107 7.69 -24.82 8.42
N PHE A 108 6.63 -24.42 9.12
CA PHE A 108 6.35 -24.86 10.48
C PHE A 108 4.85 -24.98 10.76
N SER A 109 4.48 -25.81 11.74
CA SER A 109 3.10 -26.00 12.21
C SER A 109 3.10 -26.34 13.71
N ASP A 110 1.99 -26.89 14.23
CA ASP A 110 1.92 -27.53 15.55
C ASP A 110 2.89 -28.72 15.64
N ILE A 111 2.99 -29.47 14.55
CA ILE A 111 3.86 -30.63 14.35
C ILE A 111 4.98 -30.31 13.35
N GLU A 112 5.99 -31.16 13.30
CA GLU A 112 7.09 -31.06 12.33
C GLU A 112 6.55 -31.13 10.88
N VAL A 113 7.09 -30.28 10.00
CA VAL A 113 6.65 -30.19 8.61
C VAL A 113 7.65 -30.92 7.73
N ASP A 114 7.48 -32.24 7.68
CA ASP A 114 8.25 -33.16 6.84
C ASP A 114 7.46 -33.56 5.57
N LYS A 115 7.97 -34.53 4.81
CA LYS A 115 7.26 -35.06 3.64
C LYS A 115 5.92 -35.72 4.00
N THR A 116 5.84 -36.44 5.13
CA THR A 116 4.59 -37.11 5.54
C THR A 116 3.51 -36.10 5.95
N PHE A 117 3.91 -34.97 6.57
CA PHE A 117 3.03 -33.83 6.80
C PHE A 117 2.41 -33.33 5.50
N PHE A 118 3.21 -33.05 4.47
CA PHE A 118 2.71 -32.59 3.17
C PHE A 118 1.70 -33.56 2.55
N ASP A 119 2.03 -34.86 2.52
CA ASP A 119 1.15 -35.91 1.97
C ASP A 119 -0.17 -36.02 2.75
N SER A 120 -0.15 -35.74 4.06
CA SER A 120 -1.36 -35.70 4.89
C SER A 120 -2.19 -34.42 4.64
N TYR A 121 -1.54 -33.25 4.56
CA TYR A 121 -2.20 -31.96 4.37
C TYR A 121 -2.90 -31.88 3.00
N GLN A 122 -2.26 -32.37 1.94
CA GLN A 122 -2.84 -32.40 0.60
C GLN A 122 -4.15 -33.22 0.52
N LYS A 123 -4.25 -34.31 1.29
CA LYS A 123 -5.46 -35.15 1.35
C LYS A 123 -6.65 -34.42 1.98
N ILE A 124 -6.40 -33.61 3.01
CA ILE A 124 -7.44 -32.85 3.76
C ILE A 124 -7.67 -31.43 3.21
N MET A 125 -6.95 -31.02 2.18
CA MET A 125 -6.99 -29.69 1.58
C MET A 125 -8.38 -29.36 1.01
N ALA A 126 -9.02 -28.30 1.53
CA ALA A 126 -10.31 -27.80 1.06
C ALA A 126 -10.14 -26.66 0.02
N ASP A 127 -11.17 -26.40 -0.77
CA ASP A 127 -11.17 -25.28 -1.73
C ASP A 127 -11.02 -23.94 -1.01
N LEU A 128 -11.85 -23.73 0.02
CA LEU A 128 -11.79 -22.58 0.90
C LEU A 128 -10.53 -22.67 1.77
N HIS A 129 -9.74 -21.60 1.77
CA HIS A 129 -8.60 -21.44 2.65
C HIS A 129 -8.33 -19.97 2.95
N PHE A 130 -7.66 -19.72 4.06
CA PHE A 130 -7.34 -18.38 4.57
C PHE A 130 -5.82 -18.18 4.57
N ARG A 131 -5.39 -17.02 4.09
CA ARG A 131 -3.98 -16.60 4.02
C ARG A 131 -3.81 -15.39 4.91
N PHE A 132 -3.09 -15.54 6.00
CA PHE A 132 -2.73 -14.45 6.90
C PHE A 132 -1.30 -13.98 6.65
N ILE A 133 -1.06 -12.71 6.95
CA ILE A 133 0.28 -12.14 7.06
C ILE A 133 0.38 -11.45 8.41
N ILE A 134 1.37 -11.85 9.22
CA ILE A 134 1.72 -11.24 10.50
C ILE A 134 3.07 -10.53 10.31
N SER A 135 3.08 -9.20 10.39
CA SER A 135 4.31 -8.40 10.25
C SER A 135 4.44 -7.43 11.43
N PRO A 136 5.26 -7.77 12.44
CA PRO A 136 5.56 -6.89 13.56
C PRO A 136 6.46 -5.73 13.11
N GLU A 137 6.36 -4.60 13.81
CA GLU A 137 7.22 -3.45 13.56
C GLU A 137 8.62 -3.65 14.19
N SER A 138 8.68 -4.11 15.45
CA SER A 138 9.92 -4.56 16.09
C SER A 138 10.41 -5.84 15.41
N GLN A 139 11.71 -5.88 15.07
CA GLN A 139 12.35 -7.04 14.46
C GLN A 139 12.78 -8.10 15.49
N ASP A 140 12.73 -7.74 16.78
CA ASP A 140 13.03 -8.60 17.94
C ASP A 140 11.89 -9.60 18.23
N VAL A 141 10.73 -9.43 17.60
CA VAL A 141 9.58 -10.33 17.75
C VAL A 141 9.89 -11.67 17.07
N ASP A 142 9.95 -12.73 17.88
CA ASP A 142 9.96 -14.10 17.37
C ASP A 142 8.64 -14.39 16.62
N LEU A 143 8.75 -14.47 15.29
CA LEU A 143 7.64 -14.71 14.38
C LEU A 143 7.10 -16.15 14.42
N HIS A 144 7.90 -17.15 14.80
CA HIS A 144 7.43 -18.52 14.98
C HIS A 144 6.52 -18.58 16.21
N VAL A 145 6.99 -18.06 17.35
CA VAL A 145 6.22 -18.00 18.60
C VAL A 145 4.97 -17.12 18.42
N ALA A 146 5.11 -15.94 17.82
CA ALA A 146 3.97 -15.05 17.56
C ALA A 146 2.89 -15.72 16.69
N THR A 147 3.29 -16.50 15.69
CA THR A 147 2.38 -17.25 14.81
C THR A 147 1.68 -18.38 15.56
N LYS A 148 2.41 -19.19 16.34
CA LYS A 148 1.82 -20.28 17.14
C LYS A 148 0.80 -19.75 18.14
N VAL A 149 1.16 -18.73 18.92
CA VAL A 149 0.24 -18.11 19.90
C VAL A 149 -0.97 -17.45 19.21
N PHE A 150 -0.83 -16.94 17.99
CA PHE A 150 -1.96 -16.44 17.22
C PHE A 150 -2.94 -17.56 16.84
N ILE A 151 -2.44 -18.71 16.38
CA ILE A 151 -3.27 -19.87 16.05
C ILE A 151 -3.93 -20.48 17.30
N GLU A 152 -3.21 -20.59 18.42
CA GLU A 152 -3.78 -21.03 19.71
C GLU A 152 -4.94 -20.14 20.16
N LYS A 153 -4.78 -18.82 20.05
CA LYS A 153 -5.85 -17.86 20.36
C LYS A 153 -7.02 -17.95 19.37
N LEU A 154 -6.79 -18.24 18.10
CA LEU A 154 -7.87 -18.51 17.13
C LEU A 154 -8.63 -19.79 17.47
N ASN A 155 -7.92 -20.88 17.80
CA ASN A 155 -8.51 -22.15 18.23
C ASN A 155 -9.39 -21.96 19.46
N SER A 156 -8.87 -21.28 20.48
CA SER A 156 -9.57 -20.96 21.73
C SER A 156 -10.79 -20.06 21.51
N LEU A 157 -10.65 -18.96 20.76
CA LEU A 157 -11.72 -17.97 20.56
C LEU A 157 -12.92 -18.50 19.77
N TYR A 158 -12.71 -19.41 18.82
CA TYR A 158 -13.77 -19.91 17.93
C TYR A 158 -14.16 -21.38 18.17
N GLY A 159 -13.48 -22.07 19.09
CA GLY A 159 -13.66 -23.51 19.32
C GLY A 159 -13.28 -24.32 18.08
N TYR A 160 -12.12 -24.04 17.50
CA TYR A 160 -11.58 -24.76 16.35
C TYR A 160 -10.36 -25.60 16.74
N GLN A 161 -10.06 -26.59 15.93
CA GLN A 161 -8.75 -27.23 15.87
C GLN A 161 -8.16 -27.05 14.47
N LEU A 162 -7.61 -25.87 14.18
CA LEU A 162 -7.24 -25.47 12.83
C LEU A 162 -6.14 -26.35 12.22
N ASN A 163 -6.30 -26.71 10.94
CA ASN A 163 -5.23 -27.26 10.11
C ASN A 163 -4.47 -26.10 9.45
N TRP A 164 -3.19 -25.91 9.80
CA TRP A 164 -2.44 -24.73 9.39
C TRP A 164 -0.96 -25.02 9.09
N VAL A 165 -0.35 -24.14 8.31
CA VAL A 165 1.09 -24.10 8.02
C VAL A 165 1.55 -22.65 8.07
N GLY A 166 2.76 -22.39 8.58
CA GLY A 166 3.42 -21.09 8.56
C GLY A 166 4.76 -21.13 7.82
N CYS A 167 5.21 -19.97 7.35
CA CYS A 167 6.60 -19.71 6.94
C CYS A 167 6.99 -18.27 7.31
N ILE A 168 8.28 -17.97 7.37
CA ILE A 168 8.79 -16.60 7.58
C ILE A 168 9.52 -16.14 6.32
N HIS A 169 9.21 -14.94 5.85
CA HIS A 169 9.94 -14.28 4.78
C HIS A 169 10.77 -13.13 5.34
N GLU A 170 12.07 -13.16 5.04
CA GLU A 170 13.03 -12.12 5.46
C GLU A 170 13.40 -11.16 4.31
N ASN A 171 13.01 -11.51 3.07
CA ASN A 171 13.40 -10.86 1.81
C ASN A 171 12.72 -9.49 1.54
N THR A 172 12.31 -8.78 2.59
CA THR A 172 11.76 -7.42 2.54
C THR A 172 12.26 -6.62 3.74
N ASN A 173 12.29 -5.29 3.66
CA ASN A 173 12.75 -4.39 4.75
C ASN A 173 12.12 -4.63 6.14
N HIS A 174 11.06 -5.43 6.24
CA HIS A 174 10.51 -5.97 7.48
C HIS A 174 10.27 -7.48 7.34
N ARG A 175 10.69 -8.27 8.32
CA ARG A 175 10.39 -9.71 8.40
C ARG A 175 8.88 -9.92 8.61
N HIS A 176 8.32 -10.97 8.02
CA HIS A 176 6.90 -11.28 8.18
C HIS A 176 6.60 -12.77 8.07
N ALA A 177 5.64 -13.26 8.85
CA ALA A 177 5.14 -14.63 8.73
C ALA A 177 3.92 -14.69 7.80
N HIS A 178 3.92 -15.65 6.88
CA HIS A 178 2.71 -16.09 6.20
C HIS A 178 2.11 -17.27 6.94
N VAL A 179 0.78 -17.29 7.05
CA VAL A 179 0.06 -18.40 7.69
C VAL A 179 -1.09 -18.84 6.81
N LEU A 180 -1.05 -20.10 6.37
CA LEU A 180 -2.09 -20.76 5.59
C LEU A 180 -2.97 -21.58 6.53
N ILE A 181 -4.28 -21.34 6.51
CA ILE A 181 -5.26 -22.05 7.34
C ILE A 181 -6.30 -22.68 6.42
N ASN A 182 -6.50 -24.00 6.53
CA ASN A 182 -7.48 -24.74 5.76
C ASN A 182 -8.91 -24.31 6.12
N GLY A 183 -9.84 -24.33 5.16
CA GLY A 183 -11.26 -24.02 5.39
C GLY A 183 -12.02 -25.07 6.22
N VAL A 184 -11.35 -26.16 6.59
CA VAL A 184 -11.88 -27.28 7.38
C VAL A 184 -10.87 -27.60 8.50
N ASP A 185 -11.37 -27.65 9.73
CA ASP A 185 -10.59 -27.95 10.94
C ASP A 185 -10.38 -29.47 11.13
N LYS A 186 -9.58 -29.89 12.12
CA LYS A 186 -9.24 -31.29 12.40
C LYS A 186 -10.47 -32.16 12.74
N ASN A 187 -11.59 -31.55 13.13
CA ASN A 187 -12.86 -32.23 13.42
C ASN A 187 -13.85 -32.20 12.23
N GLY A 188 -13.43 -31.73 11.05
CA GLY A 188 -14.31 -31.59 9.89
C GLY A 188 -15.21 -30.35 9.91
N ARG A 189 -15.04 -29.43 10.88
CA ARG A 189 -15.86 -28.22 11.00
C ARG A 189 -15.41 -27.16 10.00
N SER A 190 -16.37 -26.50 9.34
CA SER A 190 -16.07 -25.36 8.44
C SER A 190 -15.55 -24.17 9.23
N VAL A 191 -14.34 -23.72 8.88
CA VAL A 191 -13.66 -22.56 9.45
C VAL A 191 -14.22 -21.29 8.82
N ARG A 192 -14.64 -20.32 9.64
CA ARG A 192 -15.19 -19.03 9.19
C ARG A 192 -14.76 -17.89 10.10
N PHE A 193 -14.15 -16.86 9.52
CA PHE A 193 -13.85 -15.61 10.22
C PHE A 193 -14.86 -14.52 9.82
N PRO A 194 -15.42 -13.75 10.78
CA PRO A 194 -16.33 -12.65 10.45
C PRO A 194 -15.59 -11.50 9.75
N LYS A 195 -16.29 -10.76 8.88
CA LYS A 195 -15.71 -9.65 8.10
C LYS A 195 -15.09 -8.51 8.94
N SER A 196 -15.48 -8.41 10.22
CA SER A 196 -14.91 -7.47 11.19
C SER A 196 -13.63 -7.98 11.87
N PHE A 197 -13.34 -9.29 11.85
CA PHE A 197 -12.25 -9.91 12.62
C PHE A 197 -10.91 -9.18 12.44
N VAL A 198 -10.49 -8.98 11.19
CA VAL A 198 -9.20 -8.32 10.88
C VAL A 198 -9.18 -6.85 11.29
N LYS A 199 -10.33 -6.17 11.24
CA LYS A 199 -10.38 -4.71 11.47
C LYS A 199 -10.04 -4.34 12.91
N GLU A 200 -10.51 -5.15 13.85
CA GLU A 200 -10.48 -4.88 15.29
C GLU A 200 -9.80 -6.04 16.05
N THR A 201 -10.51 -7.18 16.18
CA THR A 201 -10.11 -8.31 17.04
C THR A 201 -8.73 -8.88 16.72
N GLY A 202 -8.48 -9.23 15.45
CA GLY A 202 -7.24 -9.86 15.01
C GLY A 202 -6.04 -8.92 15.09
N ARG A 203 -6.20 -7.64 14.75
CA ARG A 203 -5.13 -6.62 14.89
C ARG A 203 -4.76 -6.41 16.36
N MET A 204 -5.74 -6.22 17.24
CA MET A 204 -5.50 -6.13 18.67
C MET A 204 -4.85 -7.41 19.22
N MET A 205 -5.27 -8.59 18.74
CA MET A 205 -4.69 -9.86 19.13
C MET A 205 -3.19 -9.96 18.79
N VAL A 206 -2.78 -9.67 17.55
CA VAL A 206 -1.35 -9.73 17.18
C VAL A 206 -0.52 -8.63 17.84
N GLN A 207 -1.06 -7.43 18.04
CA GLN A 207 -0.41 -6.36 18.80
C GLN A 207 -0.15 -6.80 20.25
N ASN A 208 -1.14 -7.42 20.90
CA ASN A 208 -1.00 -7.94 22.26
C ASN A 208 -0.03 -9.14 22.34
N ILE A 209 0.02 -10.01 21.32
CA ILE A 209 1.03 -11.08 21.23
C ILE A 209 2.44 -10.48 21.15
N CYS A 210 2.68 -9.56 20.20
CA CYS A 210 3.99 -8.93 20.05
C CYS A 210 4.40 -8.17 21.32
N THR A 211 3.46 -7.47 21.96
CA THR A 211 3.70 -6.77 23.25
C THR A 211 4.04 -7.75 24.39
N GLY A 212 3.44 -8.95 24.39
CA GLY A 212 3.77 -9.99 25.37
C GLY A 212 5.13 -10.62 25.15
N LEU A 213 5.63 -10.66 23.91
CA LEU A 213 6.92 -11.26 23.56
C LEU A 213 8.11 -10.32 23.79
N VAL A 214 8.00 -9.04 23.38
CA VAL A 214 9.13 -8.08 23.43
C VAL A 214 8.87 -6.88 24.34
N GLY A 215 7.78 -6.92 25.12
CA GLY A 215 7.39 -5.81 25.99
C GLY A 215 6.76 -4.62 25.24
N PHE A 216 6.44 -3.57 25.99
CA PHE A 216 5.92 -2.32 25.44
C PHE A 216 7.00 -1.51 24.72
N ARG A 217 6.61 -0.76 23.68
CA ARG A 217 7.51 0.19 23.00
C ARG A 217 8.04 1.22 23.98
N THR A 218 9.34 1.49 23.94
CA THR A 218 9.95 2.48 24.82
C THR A 218 9.53 3.90 24.41
N SER A 219 9.55 4.83 25.36
CA SER A 219 9.29 6.24 25.07
C SER A 219 10.23 6.79 23.99
N LYS A 220 11.46 6.26 23.87
CA LYS A 220 12.46 6.64 22.88
C LYS A 220 12.09 6.16 21.47
N GLU A 221 11.70 4.90 21.29
CA GLU A 221 11.18 4.40 19.99
C GLU A 221 9.95 5.19 19.55
N ILE A 222 9.02 5.44 20.48
CA ILE A 222 7.80 6.23 20.22
C ILE A 222 8.18 7.66 19.81
N LEU A 223 9.17 8.28 20.45
CA LEU A 223 9.63 9.62 20.09
C LEU A 223 10.33 9.63 18.73
N GLN A 224 11.22 8.67 18.46
CA GLN A 224 12.01 8.59 17.23
C GLN A 224 11.11 8.37 16.00
N LYS A 225 10.09 7.49 16.09
CA LYS A 225 9.12 7.31 15.00
C LYS A 225 8.17 8.50 14.86
N LYS A 226 7.61 9.02 15.96
CA LYS A 226 6.73 10.21 15.91
C LYS A 226 7.46 11.51 15.54
N GLY A 227 8.77 11.57 15.68
CA GLY A 227 9.59 12.72 15.29
C GLY A 227 9.88 12.76 13.78
N GLN A 228 9.79 11.62 13.08
CA GLN A 228 9.93 11.56 11.62
C GLN A 228 8.60 11.75 10.88
N GLU A 229 7.46 11.42 11.50
CA GLU A 229 6.11 11.55 10.91
C GLU A 229 5.79 12.93 10.31
N PRO A 230 6.17 14.08 10.92
CA PRO A 230 5.95 15.41 10.35
C PRO A 230 6.61 15.63 8.98
N PHE A 231 7.79 15.02 8.75
CA PHE A 231 8.64 15.28 7.58
C PHE A 231 8.32 14.37 6.38
N LEU A 232 7.41 13.39 6.54
CA LEU A 232 7.11 12.40 5.50
C LEU A 232 6.36 13.01 4.31
N GLU A 233 6.87 12.81 3.10
CA GLU A 233 6.27 13.27 1.84
C GLU A 233 5.07 12.40 1.37
N ARG A 234 4.15 12.14 2.28
CA ARG A 234 2.87 11.44 2.06
C ARG A 234 1.90 11.82 3.17
N PHE A 235 0.60 11.63 2.94
CA PHE A 235 -0.42 11.89 3.94
C PHE A 235 -0.30 10.94 5.17
N THR A 236 -0.29 11.48 6.40
CA THR A 236 -0.02 10.79 7.69
C THR A 236 -1.18 10.90 8.70
N SER A 237 -0.99 10.45 9.95
CA SER A 237 -1.98 10.64 11.03
C SER A 237 -2.17 12.11 11.37
N ILE A 238 -1.08 12.89 11.35
CA ILE A 238 -1.09 14.32 11.69
C ILE A 238 -1.99 15.07 10.70
N ASP A 239 -2.06 14.64 9.45
CA ASP A 239 -2.91 15.28 8.44
C ASP A 239 -4.41 15.02 8.65
N GLU A 240 -4.82 13.87 9.21
CA GLU A 240 -6.21 13.67 9.67
C GLU A 240 -6.52 14.58 10.87
N ASP A 241 -5.58 14.74 11.80
CA ASP A 241 -5.73 15.67 12.93
C ASP A 241 -5.86 17.12 12.43
N LEU A 242 -5.08 17.53 11.41
CA LEU A 242 -5.18 18.84 10.77
C LEU A 242 -6.56 19.06 10.11
N LEU A 243 -7.08 18.07 9.36
CA LEU A 243 -8.43 18.13 8.79
C LEU A 243 -9.51 18.30 9.88
N SER A 244 -9.32 17.74 11.08
CA SER A 244 -10.27 17.87 12.19
C SER A 244 -10.30 19.26 12.85
N ILE A 245 -9.25 20.07 12.67
CA ILE A 245 -9.11 21.43 13.25
C ILE A 245 -9.10 22.54 12.20
N GLU A 246 -9.26 22.18 10.92
CA GLU A 246 -9.30 23.07 9.77
C GLU A 246 -10.53 24.00 9.81
N GLN A 247 -10.30 25.28 9.58
CA GLN A 247 -11.33 26.33 9.63
C GLN A 247 -11.40 27.06 8.29
N LYS A 248 -12.62 27.30 7.80
CA LYS A 248 -12.85 28.07 6.56
C LYS A 248 -12.59 29.55 6.79
N LEU A 249 -12.00 30.19 5.79
CA LEU A 249 -11.97 31.64 5.67
C LEU A 249 -13.35 32.19 5.30
N GLY A 250 -13.72 33.33 5.91
CA GLY A 250 -14.82 34.18 5.41
C GLY A 250 -14.49 34.93 4.12
N VAL A 251 -13.23 34.88 3.66
CA VAL A 251 -12.74 35.52 2.43
C VAL A 251 -12.11 34.45 1.54
N GLN A 252 -12.73 34.12 0.41
CA GLN A 252 -12.15 33.17 -0.54
C GLN A 252 -10.97 33.82 -1.27
N ASN A 253 -9.76 33.30 -1.02
CA ASN A 253 -8.66 33.38 -1.98
C ASN A 253 -8.79 32.17 -2.92
N GLU A 254 -8.57 32.35 -4.23
CA GLU A 254 -8.76 31.29 -5.24
C GLU A 254 -7.89 30.04 -5.00
N HIS A 255 -6.80 30.17 -4.24
CA HIS A 255 -5.87 29.07 -3.92
C HIS A 255 -5.90 28.61 -2.45
N PHE A 256 -6.39 29.43 -1.52
CA PHE A 256 -6.37 29.14 -0.07
C PHE A 256 -7.74 29.47 0.54
N SER A 257 -8.54 28.44 0.85
CA SER A 257 -9.89 28.62 1.43
C SER A 257 -9.98 28.30 2.92
N THR A 258 -8.93 27.72 3.50
CA THR A 258 -8.90 27.22 4.88
C THR A 258 -7.59 27.55 5.60
N PHE A 259 -7.64 27.48 6.93
CA PHE A 259 -6.46 27.59 7.79
C PHE A 259 -6.51 26.61 8.95
N VAL A 260 -5.36 26.36 9.54
CA VAL A 260 -5.19 25.64 10.81
C VAL A 260 -4.42 26.48 11.81
N LEU A 261 -4.84 26.37 13.07
CA LEU A 261 -4.07 26.85 14.23
C LEU A 261 -3.45 25.62 14.90
N THR A 262 -2.14 25.45 14.74
CA THR A 262 -1.41 24.29 15.26
C THR A 262 -1.40 24.33 16.79
N ARG A 263 -1.65 23.18 17.43
CA ARG A 263 -1.75 23.04 18.89
C ARG A 263 -0.59 22.25 19.50
N THR A 264 0.21 21.61 18.66
CA THR A 264 1.37 20.80 19.06
C THR A 264 2.55 21.10 18.14
N GLU A 265 3.76 20.94 18.66
CA GLU A 265 5.01 21.06 17.93
C GLU A 265 4.99 20.24 16.62
N LYS A 266 4.50 19.00 16.67
CA LYS A 266 4.37 18.12 15.49
C LYS A 266 3.39 18.59 14.44
N GLN A 267 2.31 19.28 14.85
CA GLN A 267 1.44 19.95 13.88
C GLN A 267 2.14 21.16 13.25
N ASN A 268 2.98 21.88 14.00
CA ASN A 268 3.79 22.98 13.46
C ASN A 268 4.85 22.48 12.47
N GLU A 269 5.70 21.53 12.88
CA GLU A 269 6.69 20.84 12.02
C GLU A 269 6.01 20.28 10.76
N ARG A 270 4.81 19.69 10.91
CA ARG A 270 4.06 19.17 9.77
C ARG A 270 3.59 20.27 8.83
N CYS A 271 3.02 21.35 9.37
CA CYS A 271 2.59 22.47 8.53
C CYS A 271 3.77 23.16 7.85
N GLU A 272 4.94 23.25 8.50
CA GLU A 272 6.19 23.72 7.88
C GLU A 272 6.64 22.79 6.75
N LYS A 273 6.54 21.45 6.92
CA LYS A 273 6.77 20.53 5.80
C LYS A 273 5.75 20.71 4.67
N LEU A 274 4.49 21.01 4.97
CA LEU A 274 3.49 21.36 3.94
C LEU A 274 3.81 22.68 3.24
N VAL A 275 4.44 23.65 3.92
CA VAL A 275 4.97 24.88 3.29
C VAL A 275 6.11 24.55 2.33
N GLU A 276 7.08 23.71 2.71
CA GLU A 276 8.15 23.24 1.80
C GLU A 276 7.59 22.55 0.55
N LEU A 277 6.52 21.76 0.72
CA LEU A 277 5.85 21.05 -0.37
C LEU A 277 4.91 21.96 -1.20
N GLY A 278 4.78 23.25 -0.86
CA GLY A 278 3.91 24.21 -1.55
C GLY A 278 2.41 24.04 -1.28
N LEU A 279 2.04 23.21 -0.30
CA LEU A 279 0.66 22.85 0.08
C LEU A 279 0.11 23.68 1.24
N ALA A 280 0.95 24.52 1.87
CA ALA A 280 0.56 25.45 2.91
C ALA A 280 1.34 26.78 2.80
N LYS A 281 0.89 27.81 3.52
CA LYS A 281 1.65 29.06 3.74
C LYS A 281 1.56 29.50 5.20
N LYS A 282 2.71 29.75 5.83
CA LYS A 282 2.79 30.30 7.20
C LYS A 282 2.31 31.76 7.21
N LEU A 283 1.42 32.12 8.13
CA LEU A 283 0.93 33.49 8.27
C LEU A 283 1.91 34.31 9.11
N GLN A 284 2.57 35.31 8.51
CA GLN A 284 3.59 36.13 9.17
C GLN A 284 3.14 36.82 10.48
N SER A 285 1.83 37.04 10.67
CA SER A 285 1.30 37.70 11.87
C SER A 285 0.98 36.76 13.05
N LYS A 286 1.06 35.42 12.88
CA LYS A 286 0.85 34.44 13.96
C LYS A 286 1.66 33.17 13.72
N GLU A 287 2.63 32.88 14.60
CA GLU A 287 3.61 31.80 14.41
C GLU A 287 3.02 30.40 14.22
N ASN A 288 1.84 30.12 14.78
CA ASN A 288 1.16 28.81 14.70
C ASN A 288 -0.03 28.78 13.71
N CYS A 289 -0.14 29.77 12.82
CA CYS A 289 -1.24 29.87 11.86
C CYS A 289 -0.76 29.59 10.43
N PHE A 290 -1.39 28.62 9.76
CA PHE A 290 -1.05 28.21 8.40
C PHE A 290 -2.29 28.19 7.52
N TRP A 291 -2.20 28.86 6.38
CA TRP A 291 -3.15 28.71 5.28
C TRP A 291 -2.92 27.37 4.61
N LEU A 292 -3.99 26.61 4.37
CA LEU A 292 -3.93 25.35 3.63
C LEU A 292 -4.45 25.56 2.21
N GLU A 293 -3.74 24.97 1.26
CA GLU A 293 -4.03 25.12 -0.16
C GLU A 293 -5.27 24.29 -0.56
N ASN A 294 -5.99 24.72 -1.60
CA ASN A 294 -7.24 24.08 -1.98
C ASN A 294 -7.01 22.62 -2.42
N ASN A 295 -7.64 21.69 -1.68
CA ASN A 295 -7.45 20.24 -1.78
C ASN A 295 -6.02 19.76 -1.45
N TRP A 296 -5.30 20.45 -0.55
CA TRP A 296 -3.95 20.10 -0.09
C TRP A 296 -3.83 18.62 0.31
N ASN A 297 -4.84 18.06 0.95
CA ASN A 297 -4.92 16.68 1.42
C ASN A 297 -4.95 15.68 0.26
N GLU A 298 -5.68 15.98 -0.81
CA GLU A 298 -5.70 15.18 -2.05
C GLU A 298 -4.33 15.26 -2.72
N LYS A 299 -3.77 16.46 -2.87
CA LYS A 299 -2.45 16.69 -3.47
C LYS A 299 -1.32 16.01 -2.71
N LEU A 300 -1.37 15.99 -1.39
CA LEU A 300 -0.42 15.28 -0.52
C LEU A 300 -0.54 13.74 -0.65
N ARG A 301 -1.77 13.21 -0.81
CA ARG A 301 -1.99 11.80 -1.15
C ARG A 301 -1.46 11.48 -2.54
N ILE A 302 -1.60 12.38 -3.52
CA ILE A 302 -1.02 12.25 -4.88
C ILE A 302 0.50 12.29 -4.83
N LEU A 303 1.11 13.20 -4.06
CA LEU A 303 2.56 13.31 -3.91
C LEU A 303 3.18 12.03 -3.33
N GLY A 304 2.50 11.40 -2.37
CA GLY A 304 2.85 10.06 -1.89
C GLY A 304 2.82 8.98 -3.00
N LYS A 305 1.82 8.99 -3.89
CA LYS A 305 1.78 8.09 -5.08
C LYS A 305 2.94 8.36 -6.04
N VAL A 306 3.25 9.64 -6.28
CA VAL A 306 4.36 10.06 -7.17
C VAL A 306 5.72 9.62 -6.63
N ASN A 307 5.92 9.65 -5.32
CA ASN A 307 7.17 9.21 -4.71
C ASN A 307 7.39 7.68 -4.86
N VAL A 308 6.33 6.86 -4.89
CA VAL A 308 6.44 5.45 -5.28
C VAL A 308 6.86 5.30 -6.75
N TYR A 309 6.30 6.11 -7.66
CA TYR A 309 6.74 6.11 -9.06
C TYR A 309 8.21 6.52 -9.22
N LYS A 310 8.67 7.55 -8.49
CA LYS A 310 10.09 7.94 -8.47
C LYS A 310 10.98 6.80 -7.97
N LYS A 311 10.58 6.11 -6.88
CA LYS A 311 11.30 4.96 -6.32
C LYS A 311 11.37 3.80 -7.30
N ALA A 312 10.26 3.48 -7.96
CA ALA A 312 10.21 2.46 -9.00
C ALA A 312 11.15 2.82 -10.17
N ARG A 313 11.10 4.08 -10.61
CA ARG A 313 11.94 4.63 -11.68
C ARG A 313 13.44 4.64 -11.34
N ALA A 314 13.81 4.81 -10.07
CA ALA A 314 15.20 4.73 -9.62
C ALA A 314 15.73 3.29 -9.60
N ASN A 315 14.85 2.30 -9.35
CA ASN A 315 15.20 0.88 -9.19
C ASN A 315 15.01 0.04 -10.47
N MET A 316 15.02 0.69 -11.64
CA MET A 316 14.89 0.04 -12.96
C MET A 316 16.10 -0.84 -13.25
N LYS A 317 15.88 -2.05 -13.81
CA LYS A 317 16.92 -3.08 -13.95
C LYS A 317 17.40 -3.30 -15.38
N LEU A 318 16.52 -3.14 -16.38
CA LEU A 318 16.74 -3.60 -17.76
C LEU A 318 16.61 -2.48 -18.81
N VAL A 319 15.88 -1.41 -18.51
CA VAL A 319 15.79 -0.21 -19.36
C VAL A 319 16.13 1.07 -18.59
N HIS A 320 16.63 2.07 -19.32
CA HIS A 320 16.98 3.35 -18.73
C HIS A 320 15.79 3.99 -17.98
N PRO A 321 15.99 4.57 -16.77
CA PRO A 321 14.92 5.20 -15.98
C PRO A 321 13.99 6.16 -16.73
N GLY A 322 14.49 6.85 -17.77
CA GLY A 322 13.66 7.69 -18.66
C GLY A 322 12.64 6.96 -19.54
N LYS A 323 12.59 5.62 -19.52
CA LYS A 323 11.72 4.76 -20.35
C LYS A 323 10.58 4.10 -19.58
N LEU A 324 10.49 4.34 -18.26
CA LEU A 324 9.31 3.97 -17.48
C LEU A 324 8.15 4.89 -17.87
N GLU A 325 7.02 4.29 -18.21
CA GLU A 325 5.73 4.94 -18.42
C GLU A 325 4.70 4.35 -17.45
N LEU A 326 3.63 5.10 -17.19
CA LEU A 326 2.45 4.60 -16.49
C LEU A 326 1.58 3.81 -17.47
N TRP A 327 1.10 2.64 -17.05
CA TRP A 327 0.19 1.83 -17.86
C TRP A 327 -1.24 2.38 -17.84
N ASP A 328 -1.89 2.46 -18.99
CA ASP A 328 -3.31 2.77 -19.12
C ASP A 328 -3.96 1.92 -20.23
N ASP A 329 -5.28 2.00 -20.38
CA ASP A 329 -6.06 1.21 -21.36
C ASP A 329 -5.81 1.60 -22.83
N THR A 330 -5.13 2.73 -23.08
CA THR A 330 -4.68 3.19 -24.40
C THR A 330 -3.28 2.70 -24.76
N LYS A 331 -2.48 2.25 -23.79
CA LYS A 331 -1.14 1.70 -24.06
C LYS A 331 -1.24 0.41 -24.89
N PRO A 332 -0.31 0.18 -25.83
CA PRO A 332 -0.21 -1.08 -26.54
C PRO A 332 0.15 -2.20 -25.55
N GLU A 333 -0.27 -3.42 -25.89
CA GLU A 333 0.16 -4.61 -25.17
C GLU A 333 1.67 -4.82 -25.37
N MET A 334 2.34 -5.36 -24.35
CA MET A 334 3.81 -5.44 -24.33
C MET A 334 4.27 -6.68 -23.57
N ASP A 335 5.12 -7.48 -24.19
CA ASP A 335 5.82 -8.56 -23.51
C ASP A 335 7.03 -8.00 -22.77
N GLY A 336 7.41 -8.54 -21.62
CA GLY A 336 8.57 -8.06 -20.86
C GLY A 336 8.82 -8.87 -19.60
N ILE A 337 9.87 -8.52 -18.86
CA ILE A 337 10.21 -9.16 -17.59
C ILE A 337 9.63 -8.33 -16.45
N VAL A 338 9.00 -8.96 -15.47
CA VAL A 338 8.65 -8.29 -14.22
C VAL A 338 9.90 -8.06 -13.37
N THR A 339 10.27 -6.81 -13.13
CA THR A 339 11.50 -6.47 -12.40
C THR A 339 11.25 -5.97 -10.99
N GLN A 340 10.03 -5.53 -10.67
CA GLN A 340 9.64 -5.06 -9.36
C GLN A 340 8.19 -5.44 -9.04
N LEU A 341 7.97 -5.93 -7.83
CA LEU A 341 6.66 -6.04 -7.19
C LEU A 341 6.56 -4.99 -6.10
N LEU A 342 5.60 -4.08 -6.25
CA LEU A 342 5.35 -3.02 -5.31
C LEU A 342 4.02 -3.36 -4.60
N TYR A 343 3.98 -3.33 -3.27
CA TYR A 343 2.79 -3.71 -2.48
C TYR A 343 2.17 -2.51 -1.77
N LYS A 344 0.84 -2.42 -1.78
CA LYS A 344 0.12 -1.43 -0.98
C LYS A 344 0.38 -1.67 0.51
N ASN A 345 1.06 -0.71 1.12
CA ASN A 345 1.22 -0.60 2.57
C ASN A 345 0.24 0.45 3.10
N ASP A 346 -0.34 0.21 4.28
CA ASP A 346 -1.37 1.10 4.88
C ASP A 346 -0.84 2.52 5.19
N GLU A 347 0.49 2.73 5.14
CA GLU A 347 1.13 4.04 5.28
C GLU A 347 1.30 4.82 3.96
N GLU A 348 1.19 4.17 2.80
CA GLU A 348 1.41 4.81 1.49
C GLU A 348 0.11 4.75 0.66
N ASN A 349 -0.45 5.90 0.28
CA ASN A 349 -1.80 6.04 -0.31
C ASN A 349 -1.91 5.61 -1.80
N TRP A 350 -1.35 4.45 -2.15
CA TRP A 350 -1.25 3.97 -3.53
C TRP A 350 -1.81 2.54 -3.68
N ILE A 351 -1.89 2.06 -4.91
CA ILE A 351 -2.50 0.77 -5.31
C ILE A 351 -1.39 -0.18 -5.73
N ASN A 352 -1.44 -1.48 -5.37
CA ASN A 352 -0.35 -2.42 -5.69
C ASN A 352 0.08 -2.29 -7.15
N ALA A 353 1.35 -2.43 -7.49
CA ALA A 353 1.77 -2.31 -8.87
C ALA A 353 2.94 -3.23 -9.21
N VAL A 354 3.04 -3.53 -10.50
CA VAL A 354 4.10 -4.34 -11.09
C VAL A 354 4.85 -3.49 -12.10
N VAL A 355 6.19 -3.54 -12.06
CA VAL A 355 7.03 -2.96 -13.13
C VAL A 355 7.39 -4.07 -14.11
N VAL A 356 7.02 -3.87 -15.39
CA VAL A 356 7.39 -4.75 -16.50
C VAL A 356 8.34 -4.00 -17.43
N GLU A 357 9.52 -4.56 -17.67
CA GLU A 357 10.56 -3.96 -18.52
C GLU A 357 10.81 -4.80 -19.78
N ASN A 358 10.87 -4.15 -20.94
CA ASN A 358 11.26 -4.76 -22.21
C ASN A 358 12.55 -4.13 -22.73
N ALA A 359 13.66 -4.85 -22.56
CA ALA A 359 14.99 -4.42 -23.01
C ALA A 359 15.09 -4.27 -24.55
N ARG A 360 14.34 -5.06 -25.34
CA ARG A 360 14.36 -4.99 -26.82
C ARG A 360 13.63 -3.75 -27.35
N LEU A 361 12.49 -3.41 -26.75
CA LEU A 361 11.68 -2.24 -27.11
C LEU A 361 12.15 -0.95 -26.43
N GLN A 362 13.08 -1.04 -25.46
CA GLN A 362 13.51 0.07 -24.61
C GLN A 362 12.33 0.83 -23.98
N LYS A 363 11.39 0.06 -23.41
CA LYS A 363 10.16 0.53 -22.77
C LYS A 363 9.93 -0.22 -21.47
N ALA A 364 9.25 0.43 -20.52
CA ALA A 364 8.73 -0.21 -19.34
C ALA A 364 7.40 0.38 -18.89
N TYR A 365 6.59 -0.44 -18.22
CA TYR A 365 5.30 -0.04 -17.68
C TYR A 365 5.22 -0.28 -16.17
N LEU A 366 4.80 0.75 -15.43
CA LEU A 366 4.29 0.60 -14.07
C LEU A 366 2.77 0.35 -14.14
N ILE A 367 2.37 -0.86 -13.80
CA ILE A 367 1.03 -1.41 -14.04
C ILE A 367 0.29 -1.57 -12.71
N PRO A 368 -0.84 -0.86 -12.49
CA PRO A 368 -1.57 -0.91 -11.23
C PRO A 368 -2.52 -2.12 -11.11
N PHE A 369 -2.64 -2.62 -9.89
CA PHE A 369 -3.47 -3.75 -9.48
C PHE A 369 -4.27 -3.34 -8.22
N PRO A 370 -5.38 -2.59 -8.40
CA PRO A 370 -6.13 -1.98 -7.31
C PRO A 370 -6.89 -2.99 -6.44
N ASP A 371 -7.39 -4.08 -7.04
CA ASP A 371 -8.21 -5.09 -6.36
C ASP A 371 -7.36 -6.18 -5.68
N GLU A 372 -6.48 -6.85 -6.45
CA GLU A 372 -5.62 -7.94 -5.98
C GLU A 372 -4.27 -7.88 -6.71
N MET A 373 -3.16 -7.98 -5.96
CA MET A 373 -1.82 -8.04 -6.52
C MET A 373 -1.64 -9.35 -7.31
N PRO A 374 -0.99 -9.35 -8.50
CA PRO A 374 -0.65 -10.59 -9.19
C PRO A 374 0.17 -11.51 -8.30
N ASP A 375 0.08 -12.81 -8.58
CA ASP A 375 0.86 -13.83 -7.88
C ASP A 375 2.34 -13.44 -7.89
N TYR A 376 3.01 -13.46 -6.74
CA TYR A 376 4.42 -13.06 -6.63
C TYR A 376 5.34 -13.84 -7.60
N ARG A 377 4.93 -15.04 -8.03
CA ARG A 377 5.62 -15.83 -9.07
C ARG A 377 5.80 -15.10 -10.38
N VAL A 378 5.04 -14.03 -10.66
CA VAL A 378 5.28 -13.20 -11.85
C VAL A 378 6.62 -12.46 -11.77
N TYR A 379 7.19 -12.22 -10.58
CA TYR A 379 8.52 -11.61 -10.42
C TYR A 379 9.59 -12.40 -11.18
N THR A 380 10.49 -11.68 -11.86
CA THR A 380 11.52 -12.17 -12.80
C THR A 380 11.02 -13.00 -13.97
N GLN A 381 9.71 -13.27 -14.10
CA GLN A 381 9.15 -14.00 -15.24
C GLN A 381 8.97 -13.10 -16.46
N PHE A 382 9.05 -13.73 -17.63
CA PHE A 382 8.60 -13.15 -18.88
C PHE A 382 7.07 -13.21 -18.95
N VAL A 383 6.44 -12.04 -19.08
CA VAL A 383 4.99 -11.85 -19.06
C VAL A 383 4.53 -11.09 -20.28
N HIS A 384 3.36 -11.47 -20.80
CA HIS A 384 2.57 -10.64 -21.70
C HIS A 384 1.73 -9.67 -20.85
N CYS A 385 1.99 -8.37 -20.95
CA CYS A 385 1.14 -7.32 -20.40
C CYS A 385 0.06 -6.95 -21.42
N GLY A 386 -1.13 -7.52 -21.24
CA GLY A 386 -2.33 -7.20 -22.00
C GLY A 386 -3.44 -6.61 -21.13
N LYS A 387 -4.67 -6.64 -21.64
CA LYS A 387 -5.87 -6.16 -20.91
C LYS A 387 -7.00 -7.19 -20.86
N TYR A 388 -7.87 -7.06 -19.87
CA TYR A 388 -9.13 -7.81 -19.80
C TYR A 388 -10.31 -6.89 -19.50
N ILE A 389 -11.47 -7.17 -20.10
CA ILE A 389 -12.71 -6.43 -19.84
C ILE A 389 -13.60 -7.29 -18.94
N SER A 390 -13.93 -6.77 -17.76
CA SER A 390 -14.81 -7.40 -16.78
C SER A 390 -16.27 -7.42 -17.24
N LYS A 391 -17.10 -8.29 -16.63
CA LYS A 391 -18.55 -8.39 -16.89
C LYS A 391 -19.34 -7.07 -16.72
N LYS A 392 -18.77 -6.07 -16.04
CA LYS A 392 -19.36 -4.72 -15.89
C LYS A 392 -18.86 -3.73 -16.95
N GLY A 393 -18.27 -4.23 -18.03
CA GLY A 393 -17.67 -3.43 -19.11
C GLY A 393 -16.35 -2.77 -18.74
N ARG A 394 -15.72 -3.11 -17.60
CA ARG A 394 -14.49 -2.43 -17.14
C ARG A 394 -13.21 -3.11 -17.56
N THR A 395 -12.36 -2.39 -18.28
CA THR A 395 -11.00 -2.74 -18.68
C THR A 395 -10.05 -2.69 -17.48
N TYR A 396 -9.23 -3.72 -17.31
CA TYR A 396 -8.19 -3.88 -16.27
C TYR A 396 -6.92 -4.45 -16.89
N PRO A 397 -5.72 -4.26 -16.30
CA PRO A 397 -4.51 -4.92 -16.78
C PRO A 397 -4.55 -6.43 -16.52
N LYS A 398 -3.94 -7.19 -17.43
CA LYS A 398 -3.78 -8.65 -17.32
C LYS A 398 -2.32 -9.01 -17.60
N LEU A 399 -1.62 -9.53 -16.59
CA LEU A 399 -0.35 -10.21 -16.81
C LEU A 399 -0.61 -11.68 -17.11
N GLN A 400 -0.03 -12.19 -18.20
CA GLN A 400 -0.02 -13.61 -18.53
C GLN A 400 1.43 -14.06 -18.54
N VAL A 401 1.82 -14.94 -17.61
CA VAL A 401 3.16 -15.54 -17.61
C VAL A 401 3.28 -16.45 -18.82
N TYR A 402 4.34 -16.28 -19.60
CA TYR A 402 4.73 -17.27 -20.59
C TYR A 402 5.24 -18.50 -19.85
N ARG A 403 4.37 -19.50 -19.66
CA ARG A 403 4.82 -20.83 -19.25
C ARG A 403 5.69 -21.38 -20.37
N GLU A 404 6.91 -21.79 -20.05
CA GLU A 404 7.72 -22.56 -20.98
C GLU A 404 6.94 -23.81 -21.38
N ALA A 405 6.62 -23.92 -22.66
CA ALA A 405 6.12 -25.17 -23.20
C ALA A 405 7.30 -26.15 -23.19
N ASN A 406 7.15 -27.24 -22.42
CA ASN A 406 8.12 -28.31 -22.19
C ASN A 406 9.20 -28.42 -23.30
N ARG A 407 10.47 -28.25 -22.89
CA ARG A 407 11.64 -28.70 -23.63
C ARG A 407 12.30 -29.84 -22.87
#